data_AF-A0ABD1G0G2-F1
#
_entry.id   AF-A0ABD1G0G2-F1
#
_cell.length_a   1.000
_cell.length_b   1.000
_cell.length_c   1.000
_cell.angle_alpha   90.00
_cell.angle_beta   90.00
_cell.angle_gamma   90.00
#
_symmetry.space_group_name_H-M   'P 1'
#
loop_
_entity.id
_entity.type
_entity.pdbx_description
1 polymer ?
#
loop_
_entity_poly.entity_id
_entity_poly.type
_entity_poly.pdbx_seq_one_letter_code
_entity_poly.pdbx_strand_id
1 'polypeptide(L)'
;MASFTQKLILITLILAVAIPISTAHRRRWRRRSPSRGRGDDNAEQFLRDICSRHEKADACLSLIKADPRLFDNSDNAGAVSDVIDLALEKTGAFAEQLNKWYEDTNDSSIRERYGSCAESYDDVRDRLEDAKRDVGSDDFRSVGDRADEARDVLERCERVFGPGSIDPGHVENRNNEIRIYLDIVRAATTRLD
;
A
#
# COMPACT_ATOMS: atom_id res chain seq x y z
N MET A 1 -23.90 -54.17 24.25
CA MET A 1 -23.88 -53.86 22.80
C MET A 1 -25.04 -52.91 22.50
N ALA A 2 -24.75 -51.66 22.13
CA ALA A 2 -25.58 -50.66 21.43
C ALA A 2 -24.71 -49.38 21.36
N SER A 3 -23.98 -49.08 20.27
CA SER A 3 -24.43 -48.52 18.98
C SER A 3 -24.96 -47.08 19.14
N PHE A 4 -24.11 -46.07 18.95
CA PHE A 4 -23.91 -45.28 17.71
C PHE A 4 -24.71 -43.96 17.69
N THR A 5 -23.96 -42.86 17.78
CA THR A 5 -24.10 -41.61 16.98
C THR A 5 -25.40 -40.78 17.02
N GLN A 6 -25.24 -39.59 17.63
CA GLN A 6 -25.31 -38.29 16.93
C GLN A 6 -26.67 -37.54 16.88
N LYS A 7 -26.54 -36.22 17.14
CA LYS A 7 -27.45 -35.11 16.82
C LYS A 7 -28.64 -34.99 17.80
N LEU A 8 -29.12 -33.82 18.24
CA LEU A 8 -29.07 -32.44 17.80
C LEU A 8 -29.35 -31.56 19.05
N ILE A 9 -28.58 -30.49 19.26
CA ILE A 9 -29.02 -29.07 19.22
C ILE A 9 -30.12 -28.69 20.24
N LEU A 10 -29.76 -27.78 21.17
CA LEU A 10 -30.43 -26.48 21.39
C LEU A 10 -30.02 -25.91 22.75
N ILE A 11 -28.99 -25.05 22.78
CA ILE A 11 -28.94 -23.99 23.80
C ILE A 11 -28.52 -22.69 23.12
N THR A 12 -29.55 -21.88 22.89
CA THR A 12 -29.57 -20.43 22.70
C THR A 12 -28.70 -19.68 23.69
N LEU A 13 -27.97 -18.65 23.22
CA LEU A 13 -27.78 -17.40 23.95
C LEU A 13 -27.20 -16.33 23.01
N ILE A 14 -28.09 -15.47 22.52
CA ILE A 14 -27.73 -14.19 21.91
C ILE A 14 -27.41 -13.25 23.08
N LEU A 15 -26.13 -12.98 23.32
CA LEU A 15 -25.70 -11.85 24.14
C LEU A 15 -25.46 -10.67 23.20
N ALA A 16 -26.41 -9.73 23.22
CA ALA A 16 -26.21 -8.39 22.70
C ALA A 16 -25.16 -7.68 23.55
N VAL A 17 -23.92 -7.65 23.09
CA VAL A 17 -22.90 -6.74 23.61
C VAL A 17 -23.00 -5.45 22.81
N ALA A 18 -23.63 -4.45 23.42
CA ALA A 18 -23.54 -3.07 22.97
C ALA A 18 -22.09 -2.60 23.14
N ILE A 19 -21.38 -2.42 22.02
CA ILE A 19 -20.05 -1.79 22.01
C ILE A 19 -20.27 -0.27 21.96
N PRO A 20 -19.81 0.50 22.97
CA PRO A 20 -19.75 1.95 22.83
C PRO A 20 -18.64 2.32 21.84
N ILE A 21 -19.04 2.76 20.64
CA ILE A 21 -18.16 3.46 19.71
C ILE A 21 -17.97 4.88 20.28
N SER A 22 -16.86 5.11 20.97
CA SER A 22 -16.45 6.46 21.38
C SER A 22 -15.22 6.92 20.63
N THR A 23 -15.48 7.80 19.66
CA THR A 23 -14.71 9.01 19.34
C THR A 23 -13.25 8.85 18.93
N ALA A 24 -13.04 8.44 17.67
CA ALA A 24 -11.86 8.85 16.92
C ALA A 24 -11.84 10.38 16.76
N HIS A 25 -10.70 10.98 17.10
CA HIS A 25 -10.40 12.40 16.99
C HIS A 25 -10.75 12.96 15.60
N ARG A 26 -11.66 13.94 15.58
CA ARG A 26 -11.91 14.81 14.42
C ARG A 26 -10.62 15.58 14.09
N ARG A 27 -9.89 15.17 13.05
CA ARG A 27 -8.92 16.07 12.42
C ARG A 27 -9.69 17.17 11.68
N ARG A 28 -9.25 18.38 11.94
CA ARG A 28 -9.80 19.67 11.52
C ARG A 28 -9.77 19.80 10.00
N TRP A 29 -10.93 19.72 9.36
CA TRP A 29 -11.14 20.11 7.97
C TRP A 29 -10.79 21.59 7.78
N ARG A 30 -9.68 21.88 7.09
CA ARG A 30 -9.48 23.17 6.45
C ARG A 30 -10.28 23.18 5.15
N ARG A 31 -11.46 23.81 5.16
CA ARG A 31 -12.14 24.24 3.93
C ARG A 31 -11.22 25.20 3.20
N ARG A 32 -10.55 24.76 2.13
CA ARG A 32 -9.98 25.67 1.14
C ARG A 32 -11.09 26.01 0.14
N SER A 33 -11.32 27.30 -0.03
CA SER A 33 -12.28 27.86 -0.98
C SER A 33 -11.95 27.45 -2.41
N PRO A 34 -12.93 27.24 -3.31
CA PRO A 34 -12.68 26.90 -4.69
C PRO A 34 -12.23 28.15 -5.45
N SER A 35 -10.94 28.22 -5.79
CA SER A 35 -10.44 29.17 -6.79
C SER A 35 -10.76 28.65 -8.19
N ARG A 36 -11.67 29.35 -8.87
CA ARG A 36 -11.91 29.22 -10.31
C ARG A 36 -10.65 29.62 -11.08
N GLY A 37 -10.15 28.73 -11.94
CA GLY A 37 -9.17 29.10 -12.96
C GLY A 37 -8.52 27.94 -13.73
N ARG A 38 -9.19 27.48 -14.80
CA ARG A 38 -8.57 27.18 -16.11
C ARG A 38 -7.67 25.93 -16.25
N GLY A 39 -8.31 24.77 -16.50
CA GLY A 39 -7.76 23.66 -17.30
C GLY A 39 -7.65 22.32 -16.58
N ASP A 40 -8.74 21.55 -16.52
CA ASP A 40 -8.85 20.09 -16.31
C ASP A 40 -7.70 19.31 -15.64
N ASP A 41 -7.18 19.79 -14.50
CA ASP A 41 -6.37 18.97 -13.57
C ASP A 41 -7.28 18.03 -12.78
N ASN A 42 -7.85 17.04 -13.47
CA ASN A 42 -8.53 15.95 -12.79
C ASN A 42 -7.48 14.92 -12.37
N ALA A 43 -7.20 14.82 -11.06
CA ALA A 43 -6.32 13.81 -10.48
C ALA A 43 -6.61 12.39 -11.02
N GLU A 44 -7.89 12.07 -11.25
CA GLU A 44 -8.29 10.81 -11.84
C GLU A 44 -7.74 10.63 -13.27
N GLN A 45 -7.85 11.66 -14.12
CA GLN A 45 -7.32 11.60 -15.48
C GLN A 45 -5.80 11.53 -15.46
N PHE A 46 -5.15 12.30 -14.59
CA PHE A 46 -3.71 12.29 -14.41
C PHE A 46 -3.18 10.89 -14.07
N LEU A 47 -3.76 10.22 -13.07
CA LEU A 47 -3.38 8.88 -12.67
C LEU A 47 -3.72 7.83 -13.75
N ARG A 48 -4.85 7.97 -14.45
CA ARG A 48 -5.21 7.10 -15.58
C ARG A 48 -4.22 7.20 -16.73
N ASP A 49 -3.78 8.40 -17.07
CA ASP A 49 -2.79 8.63 -18.11
C ASP A 49 -1.40 8.11 -17.71
N ILE A 50 -1.08 8.06 -16.40
CA ILE A 50 0.11 7.37 -15.89
C ILE A 50 -0.03 5.87 -16.12
N CYS A 51 -1.13 5.27 -15.66
CA CYS A 51 -1.36 3.85 -15.82
C CYS A 51 -1.44 3.40 -17.28
N SER A 52 -1.99 4.21 -18.19
CA SER A 52 -2.09 3.84 -19.62
C SER A 52 -0.72 3.70 -20.30
N ARG A 53 0.34 4.27 -19.72
CA ARG A 53 1.73 4.18 -20.21
C ARG A 53 2.58 3.20 -19.41
N HIS A 54 2.03 2.59 -18.36
CA HIS A 54 2.72 1.62 -17.54
C HIS A 54 2.78 0.25 -18.22
N GLU A 55 3.89 -0.47 -18.09
CA GLU A 55 4.04 -1.86 -18.59
C GLU A 55 2.93 -2.82 -18.09
N LYS A 56 2.34 -2.57 -16.91
CA LYS A 56 1.26 -3.33 -16.31
C LYS A 56 -0.01 -2.49 -16.25
N ALA A 57 -0.40 -1.90 -17.38
CA ALA A 57 -1.49 -0.92 -17.46
C ALA A 57 -2.78 -1.36 -16.77
N ASP A 58 -3.23 -2.60 -16.98
CA ASP A 58 -4.46 -3.12 -16.37
C ASP A 58 -4.34 -3.26 -14.85
N ALA A 59 -3.18 -3.72 -14.35
CA ALA A 59 -2.94 -3.85 -12.91
C ALA A 59 -2.83 -2.47 -12.25
N CYS A 60 -2.10 -1.53 -12.86
CA CYS A 60 -2.03 -0.14 -12.42
C CYS A 60 -3.41 0.49 -12.33
N LEU A 61 -4.21 0.37 -13.39
CA LEU A 61 -5.55 0.93 -13.43
C LEU A 61 -6.47 0.30 -12.38
N SER A 62 -6.33 -1.01 -12.16
CA SER A 62 -7.09 -1.73 -11.13
C SER A 62 -6.72 -1.27 -9.72
N LEU A 63 -5.43 -1.05 -9.46
CA LEU A 63 -4.94 -0.57 -8.16
C LEU A 63 -5.46 0.83 -7.86
N ILE A 64 -5.30 1.79 -8.78
CA ILE A 64 -5.76 3.17 -8.51
C ILE A 64 -7.29 3.25 -8.37
N LYS A 65 -8.05 2.38 -9.05
CA LYS A 65 -9.51 2.33 -8.92
C LYS A 65 -9.99 1.62 -7.65
N ALA A 66 -9.15 0.77 -7.05
CA ALA A 66 -9.49 0.09 -5.81
C ALA A 66 -9.62 1.05 -4.63
N ASP A 67 -9.01 2.23 -4.72
CA ASP A 67 -9.07 3.26 -3.69
C ASP A 67 -9.56 4.61 -4.26
N PRO A 68 -10.86 4.91 -4.10
CA PRO A 68 -11.43 6.18 -4.57
C PRO A 68 -10.79 7.43 -3.95
N ARG A 69 -10.12 7.30 -2.79
CA ARG A 69 -9.46 8.43 -2.11
C ARG A 69 -8.39 9.07 -2.99
N LEU A 70 -7.78 8.31 -3.91
CA LEU A 70 -6.78 8.81 -4.85
C LEU A 70 -7.32 9.85 -5.85
N PHE A 71 -8.64 10.02 -5.92
CA PHE A 71 -9.32 10.95 -6.81
C PHE A 71 -9.95 12.13 -6.07
N ASP A 72 -9.75 12.24 -4.75
CA ASP A 72 -10.34 13.32 -3.93
C ASP A 72 -9.60 14.66 -4.11
N ASN A 73 -8.35 14.63 -4.57
CA ASN A 73 -7.56 15.83 -4.84
C ASN A 73 -7.90 16.45 -6.20
N SER A 74 -7.86 17.79 -6.24
CA SER A 74 -8.09 18.57 -7.47
C SER A 74 -6.79 18.93 -8.19
N ASP A 75 -5.64 18.49 -7.68
CA ASP A 75 -4.33 18.79 -8.25
C ASP A 75 -3.45 17.54 -8.27
N ASN A 76 -2.56 17.49 -9.26
CA ASN A 76 -1.74 16.32 -9.56
C ASN A 76 -0.72 16.02 -8.44
N ALA A 77 -0.19 17.04 -7.76
CA ALA A 77 0.74 16.86 -6.64
C ALA A 77 0.04 16.22 -5.43
N GLY A 78 -1.18 16.66 -5.12
CA GLY A 78 -2.07 16.03 -4.15
C GLY A 78 -2.34 14.56 -4.50
N ALA A 79 -2.64 14.27 -5.77
CA ALA A 79 -2.84 12.89 -6.24
C ALA A 79 -1.60 12.01 -6.01
N VAL A 80 -0.39 12.53 -6.27
CA VAL A 80 0.87 11.81 -5.97
C VAL A 80 1.03 11.58 -4.47
N SER A 81 0.74 12.58 -3.65
CA SER A 81 0.77 12.47 -2.18
C SER A 81 -0.16 11.36 -1.68
N ASP A 82 -1.37 11.25 -2.25
CA ASP A 82 -2.31 10.19 -1.89
C ASP A 82 -1.82 8.80 -2.30
N VAL A 83 -1.17 8.68 -3.47
CA VAL A 83 -0.55 7.40 -3.90
C VAL A 83 0.57 7.01 -2.95
N ILE A 84 1.40 7.96 -2.51
CA ILE A 84 2.44 7.71 -1.50
C ILE A 84 1.81 7.28 -0.17
N ASP A 85 0.73 7.92 0.26
CA ASP A 85 0.01 7.54 1.48
C ASP A 85 -0.59 6.15 1.43
N LEU A 86 -1.15 5.76 0.29
CA LEU A 86 -1.62 4.40 0.06
C LEU A 86 -0.45 3.41 0.09
N ALA A 87 0.67 3.73 -0.56
CA ALA A 87 1.87 2.89 -0.54
C ALA A 87 2.42 2.72 0.89
N LEU A 88 2.46 3.78 1.71
CA LEU A 88 2.84 3.74 3.11
C LEU A 88 1.91 2.81 3.92
N GLU A 89 0.60 2.95 3.75
CA GLU A 89 -0.41 2.10 4.41
C GLU A 89 -0.18 0.61 4.07
N LYS A 90 -0.02 0.29 2.78
CA LYS A 90 0.16 -1.09 2.31
C LYS A 90 1.51 -1.68 2.73
N THR A 91 2.57 -0.88 2.69
CA THR A 91 3.92 -1.30 3.07
C THR A 91 3.97 -1.58 4.57
N GLY A 92 3.42 -0.69 5.41
CA GLY A 92 3.36 -0.89 6.85
C GLY A 92 2.54 -2.11 7.26
N ALA A 93 1.34 -2.27 6.69
CA ALA A 93 0.49 -3.42 6.99
C ALA A 93 1.16 -4.76 6.60
N PHE A 94 1.95 -4.78 5.52
CA PHE A 94 2.64 -5.99 5.11
C PHE A 94 3.90 -6.27 5.92
N ALA A 95 4.65 -5.24 6.33
CA ALA A 95 5.77 -5.40 7.27
C ALA A 95 5.32 -6.06 8.58
N GLU A 96 4.20 -5.60 9.14
CA GLU A 96 3.57 -6.22 10.32
C GLU A 96 3.19 -7.69 10.07
N GLN A 97 2.64 -7.99 8.89
CA GLN A 97 2.28 -9.35 8.51
C GLN A 97 3.51 -10.27 8.37
N LEU A 98 4.59 -9.78 7.76
CA LEU A 98 5.86 -10.50 7.64
C LEU A 98 6.45 -10.80 9.02
N ASN A 99 6.44 -9.82 9.94
CA ASN A 99 6.89 -10.02 11.32
C ASN A 99 6.05 -11.08 12.05
N LYS A 100 4.73 -11.09 11.84
CA LYS A 100 3.89 -12.13 12.39
C LYS A 100 4.25 -13.52 11.83
N TRP A 101 4.45 -13.65 10.52
CA TRP A 101 4.85 -14.93 9.93
C TRP A 101 6.25 -15.37 10.35
N TYR A 102 7.15 -14.44 10.59
CA TYR A 102 8.46 -14.68 11.19
C TYR A 102 8.32 -15.35 12.57
N GLU A 103 7.42 -14.85 13.43
CA GLU A 103 7.17 -15.40 14.77
C GLU A 103 6.46 -16.76 14.72
N ASP A 104 5.50 -16.93 13.81
CA ASP A 104 4.62 -18.10 13.73
C ASP A 104 5.28 -19.32 13.05
N THR A 105 6.31 -19.12 12.22
CA THR A 105 6.92 -20.22 11.44
C THR A 105 7.94 -21.03 12.26
N ASN A 106 7.88 -22.36 12.11
CA ASN A 106 8.87 -23.28 12.67
C ASN A 106 10.06 -23.55 11.73
N ASP A 107 9.94 -23.18 10.44
CA ASP A 107 11.00 -23.35 9.46
C ASP A 107 11.97 -22.18 9.54
N SER A 108 13.23 -22.45 9.90
CA SER A 108 14.24 -21.40 10.07
C SER A 108 14.61 -20.69 8.76
N SER A 109 14.56 -21.39 7.62
CA SER A 109 14.84 -20.78 6.32
C SER A 109 13.72 -19.81 5.94
N ILE A 110 12.47 -20.20 6.13
CA ILE A 110 11.31 -19.32 5.89
C ILE A 110 11.33 -18.14 6.87
N ARG A 111 11.70 -18.39 8.14
CA ARG A 111 11.82 -17.34 9.18
C ARG A 111 12.80 -16.25 8.75
N GLU A 112 14.02 -16.62 8.37
CA GLU A 112 15.04 -15.67 7.91
C GLU A 112 14.54 -14.85 6.72
N ARG A 113 13.85 -15.49 5.77
CA ARG A 113 13.31 -14.80 4.61
C ARG A 113 12.25 -13.75 4.96
N TYR A 114 11.31 -14.08 5.85
CA TYR A 114 10.32 -13.11 6.31
C TYR A 114 10.96 -11.96 7.08
N GLY A 115 11.95 -12.24 7.93
CA GLY A 115 12.69 -11.20 8.66
C GLY A 115 13.40 -10.22 7.72
N SER A 116 14.20 -10.73 6.77
CA SER A 116 14.89 -9.87 5.79
C SER A 116 13.95 -9.09 4.89
N CYS A 117 12.80 -9.67 4.54
CA CYS A 117 11.79 -8.94 3.77
C CYS A 117 11.10 -7.86 4.63
N ALA A 118 10.80 -8.12 5.90
CA ALA A 118 10.21 -7.14 6.81
C ALA A 118 11.11 -5.91 6.95
N GLU A 119 12.42 -6.12 7.15
CA GLU A 119 13.43 -5.05 7.18
C GLU A 119 13.44 -4.24 5.87
N SER A 120 13.35 -4.92 4.72
CA SER A 120 13.28 -4.25 3.43
C SER A 120 12.00 -3.40 3.29
N TYR A 121 10.87 -3.85 3.83
CA TYR A 121 9.62 -3.08 3.82
C TYR A 121 9.67 -1.86 4.75
N ASP A 122 10.33 -1.97 5.91
CA ASP A 122 10.59 -0.81 6.77
C ASP A 122 11.49 0.21 6.06
N ASP A 123 12.55 -0.23 5.39
CA ASP A 123 13.41 0.64 4.56
C ASP A 123 12.63 1.32 3.41
N VAL A 124 11.72 0.60 2.74
CA VAL A 124 10.83 1.17 1.71
C VAL A 124 9.94 2.26 2.32
N ARG A 125 9.39 2.01 3.50
CA ARG A 125 8.53 2.97 4.21
C ARG A 125 9.31 4.26 4.48
N ASP A 126 10.55 4.18 4.96
CA ASP A 126 11.37 5.35 5.22
C ASP A 126 11.58 6.21 3.95
N ARG A 127 11.82 5.57 2.80
CA ARG A 127 11.95 6.27 1.50
C ARG A 127 10.64 6.90 1.03
N LEU A 128 9.51 6.24 1.25
CA LEU A 128 8.19 6.80 0.97
C LEU A 128 7.87 7.99 1.88
N GLU A 129 8.28 7.97 3.15
CA GLU A 129 8.14 9.11 4.05
C GLU A 129 9.01 10.30 3.62
N ASP A 130 10.24 10.04 3.16
CA ASP A 130 11.08 11.06 2.52
C ASP A 130 10.40 11.63 1.27
N ALA A 131 9.94 10.77 0.36
CA ALA A 131 9.23 11.20 -0.86
C ALA A 131 8.01 12.08 -0.53
N LYS A 132 7.26 11.74 0.52
CA LYS A 132 6.12 12.55 0.98
C LYS A 132 6.54 13.95 1.44
N ARG A 133 7.66 14.07 2.16
CA ARG A 133 8.22 15.36 2.58
C ARG A 133 8.67 16.19 1.38
N ASP A 134 9.24 15.54 0.38
CA ASP A 134 9.74 16.18 -0.84
C ASP A 134 8.58 16.69 -1.72
N VAL A 135 7.45 15.95 -1.82
CA VAL A 135 6.20 16.47 -2.43
C VAL A 135 5.73 17.74 -1.72
N GLY A 136 5.76 17.77 -0.38
CA GLY A 136 5.37 18.93 0.40
C GLY A 136 6.29 20.16 0.24
N SER A 137 7.46 19.96 -0.35
CA SER A 137 8.45 21.01 -0.63
C SER A 137 8.59 21.30 -2.13
N ASP A 138 7.71 20.73 -2.97
CA ASP A 138 7.73 20.79 -4.43
C ASP A 138 9.05 20.32 -5.07
N ASP A 139 9.81 19.45 -4.39
CA ASP A 139 11.05 18.87 -4.90
C ASP A 139 10.80 17.53 -5.62
N PHE A 140 10.13 17.60 -6.77
CA PHE A 140 9.70 16.41 -7.52
C PHE A 140 10.86 15.61 -8.11
N ARG A 141 12.01 16.24 -8.33
CA ARG A 141 13.25 15.52 -8.64
C ARG A 141 13.61 14.57 -7.50
N SER A 142 13.67 15.07 -6.25
CA SER A 142 13.97 14.23 -5.09
C SER A 142 12.89 13.16 -4.87
N VAL A 143 11.60 13.47 -5.08
CA VAL A 143 10.52 12.45 -5.05
C VAL A 143 10.82 11.29 -6.00
N GLY A 144 11.32 11.58 -7.19
CA GLY A 144 11.69 10.59 -8.19
C GLY A 144 12.86 9.72 -7.72
N ASP A 145 13.90 10.36 -7.19
CA ASP A 145 15.07 9.68 -6.64
C ASP A 145 14.68 8.76 -5.47
N ARG A 146 13.79 9.21 -4.57
CA ARG A 146 13.26 8.37 -3.46
C ARG A 146 12.45 7.18 -3.94
N ALA A 147 11.64 7.35 -4.99
CA ALA A 147 10.89 6.25 -5.58
C ALA A 147 11.82 5.19 -6.20
N ASP A 148 12.90 5.62 -6.87
CA ASP A 148 13.91 4.71 -7.42
C ASP A 148 14.68 3.99 -6.30
N GLU A 149 15.11 4.71 -5.25
CA GLU A 149 15.74 4.10 -4.06
C GLU A 149 14.82 3.07 -3.37
N ALA A 150 13.53 3.38 -3.24
CA ALA A 150 12.55 2.45 -2.67
C ALA A 150 12.39 1.18 -3.50
N ARG A 151 12.45 1.26 -4.84
CA ARG A 151 12.42 0.07 -5.70
C ARG A 151 13.66 -0.80 -5.49
N ASP A 152 14.85 -0.21 -5.46
CA ASP A 152 16.11 -0.94 -5.24
C ASP A 152 16.11 -1.67 -3.88
N VAL A 153 15.49 -1.06 -2.86
CA VAL A 153 15.25 -1.70 -1.57
C VAL A 153 14.26 -2.86 -1.69
N LEU A 154 13.13 -2.66 -2.35
CA LEU A 154 12.10 -3.70 -2.51
C LEU A 154 12.63 -4.94 -3.24
N GLU A 155 13.52 -4.77 -4.21
CA GLU A 155 14.21 -5.85 -4.90
C GLU A 155 15.08 -6.72 -3.97
N ARG A 156 15.48 -6.22 -2.80
CA ARG A 156 16.13 -7.06 -1.77
C ARG A 156 15.18 -8.14 -1.26
N CYS A 157 13.93 -7.79 -0.97
CA CYS A 157 12.93 -8.78 -0.55
C CYS A 157 12.64 -9.80 -1.66
N GLU A 158 12.56 -9.37 -2.92
CA GLU A 158 12.32 -10.28 -4.04
C GLU A 158 13.41 -11.32 -4.22
N ARG A 159 14.68 -10.90 -4.06
CA ARG A 159 15.81 -11.84 -4.15
C ARG A 159 15.78 -12.90 -3.05
N VAL A 160 15.24 -12.57 -1.88
CA VAL A 160 15.09 -13.48 -0.76
C VAL A 160 14.01 -14.55 -1.03
N PHE A 161 12.95 -14.21 -1.76
CA PHE A 161 11.86 -15.10 -2.18
C PHE A 161 11.94 -15.52 -3.66
N GLY A 162 13.12 -15.50 -4.26
CA GLY A 162 13.33 -15.68 -5.71
C GLY A 162 12.70 -16.95 -6.35
N PRO A 163 12.81 -17.09 -7.69
CA PRO A 163 12.08 -18.10 -8.46
C PRO A 163 12.20 -19.52 -7.90
N GLY A 164 11.06 -20.18 -7.68
CA GLY A 164 10.99 -21.55 -7.15
C GLY A 164 11.14 -21.66 -5.64
N SER A 165 11.27 -20.54 -4.92
CA SER A 165 11.20 -20.54 -3.47
C SER A 165 9.79 -20.86 -2.97
N ILE A 166 9.70 -21.53 -1.82
CA ILE A 166 8.43 -21.69 -1.12
C ILE A 166 8.08 -20.33 -0.51
N ASP A 167 7.00 -19.72 -1.00
CA ASP A 167 6.44 -18.46 -0.53
C ASP A 167 4.96 -18.64 -0.15
N PRO A 168 4.67 -19.13 1.07
CA PRO A 168 3.30 -19.28 1.55
C PRO A 168 2.60 -17.93 1.77
N GLY A 169 3.37 -16.85 1.88
CA GLY A 169 2.87 -15.50 2.15
C GLY A 169 2.48 -14.74 0.88
N HIS A 170 2.80 -15.28 -0.30
CA HIS A 170 2.64 -14.59 -1.58
C HIS A 170 3.29 -13.20 -1.59
N VAL A 171 4.49 -13.12 -1.01
CA VAL A 171 5.36 -11.93 -0.96
C VAL A 171 5.59 -11.35 -2.35
N GLU A 172 5.77 -12.18 -3.37
CA GLU A 172 5.91 -11.72 -4.76
C GLU A 172 4.71 -10.86 -5.22
N ASN A 173 3.48 -11.24 -4.85
CA ASN A 173 2.29 -10.48 -5.23
C ASN A 173 2.29 -9.11 -4.55
N ARG A 174 2.71 -9.04 -3.28
CA ARG A 174 2.77 -7.77 -2.57
C ARG A 174 3.90 -6.88 -3.08
N ASN A 175 5.06 -7.43 -3.40
CA ASN A 175 6.16 -6.69 -4.01
C ASN A 175 5.71 -6.09 -5.36
N ASN A 176 5.00 -6.87 -6.17
CA ASN A 176 4.43 -6.38 -7.44
C ASN A 176 3.43 -5.24 -7.25
N GLU A 177 2.57 -5.31 -6.23
CA GLU A 177 1.64 -4.22 -5.90
C GLU A 177 2.39 -2.94 -5.49
N ILE A 178 3.35 -3.04 -4.55
CA ILE A 178 4.13 -1.87 -4.09
C ILE A 178 4.94 -1.27 -5.23
N ARG A 179 5.57 -2.10 -6.07
CA ARG A 179 6.28 -1.63 -7.26
C ARG A 179 5.40 -0.75 -8.13
N ILE A 180 4.15 -1.14 -8.39
CA ILE A 180 3.25 -0.33 -9.23
C ILE A 180 2.97 1.05 -8.59
N TYR A 181 2.81 1.15 -7.27
CA TYR A 181 2.70 2.46 -6.63
C TYR A 181 3.97 3.31 -6.81
N LEU A 182 5.15 2.72 -6.62
CA LEU A 182 6.44 3.39 -6.86
C LEU A 182 6.59 3.82 -8.33
N ASP A 183 6.11 3.00 -9.26
CA ASP A 183 6.09 3.29 -10.70
C ASP A 183 5.19 4.48 -11.02
N ILE A 184 4.02 4.56 -10.40
CA ILE A 184 3.12 5.70 -10.53
C ILE A 184 3.80 6.97 -10.00
N VAL A 185 4.36 6.92 -8.79
CA VAL A 185 5.05 8.07 -8.17
C VAL A 185 6.20 8.54 -9.06
N ARG A 186 7.06 7.63 -9.51
CA ARG A 186 8.19 7.98 -10.37
C ARG A 186 7.77 8.57 -11.71
N ALA A 187 6.73 8.02 -12.34
CA ALA A 187 6.22 8.53 -13.59
C ALA A 187 5.55 9.90 -13.43
N ALA A 188 4.94 10.16 -12.29
CA ALA A 188 4.30 11.44 -11.99
C ALA A 188 5.31 12.58 -11.91
N THR A 189 6.52 12.36 -11.37
CA THR A 189 7.52 13.43 -11.23
C THR A 189 7.94 14.01 -12.57
N THR A 190 8.04 13.19 -13.62
CA THR A 190 8.33 13.66 -15.00
C THR A 190 7.27 14.56 -15.62
N ARG A 191 6.09 14.67 -15.00
CA ARG A 191 4.98 15.52 -15.43
C ARG A 191 4.76 16.74 -14.52
N LEU A 192 5.42 16.76 -13.36
CA LEU A 192 5.30 17.79 -12.34
C LEU A 192 6.52 18.73 -12.31
N ASP A 193 7.67 18.28 -12.84
CA ASP A 193 8.82 19.11 -13.20
C ASP A 193 8.53 20.02 -14.41
#